data_AF-M9U9I8-F1
#
_entry.id   AF-M9U9I8-F1
#
_cell.length_a   1.000
_cell.length_b   1.000
_cell.length_c   1.000
_cell.angle_alpha   90.00
_cell.angle_beta   90.00
_cell.angle_gamma   90.00
#
_symmetry.space_group_name_H-M   'P 1'
#
loop_
_entity.id
_entity.type
_entity.pdbx_description
1 polymer ?
#
loop_
_entity_poly.entity_id
_entity_poly.type
_entity_poly.pdbx_seq_one_letter_code
_entity_poly.pdbx_strand_id
1 'polypeptide(L)' 'MIGKIYSCDNGFLHLIAEEKGEIQEILEKWKDMCVIEIFDEDTNRRLMTYVSNLQ' A
#
# COMPACT_ATOMS: atom_id res chain seq x y z
N MET A 1 -4.53 7.60 -8.31
CA MET A 1 -3.44 7.30 -7.34
C MET A 1 -2.97 5.88 -7.56
N ILE A 2 -1.73 5.56 -7.19
CA ILE A 2 -1.18 4.20 -7.26
C ILE A 2 -0.84 3.74 -5.83
N GLY A 3 -1.48 2.66 -5.38
CA GLY A 3 -1.14 1.95 -4.16
C GLY A 3 -0.14 0.83 -4.45
N LYS A 4 0.97 0.77 -3.73
CA LYS A 4 1.88 -0.37 -3.67
C LYS A 4 1.65 -1.12 -2.36
N ILE A 5 1.33 -2.40 -2.47
CA ILE A 5 0.86 -3.22 -1.35
C ILE A 5 1.95 -4.23 -1.02
N TYR A 6 2.32 -4.31 0.26
CA TYR A 6 3.38 -5.16 0.75
C TYR A 6 2.87 -6.15 1.80
N SER A 7 3.28 -7.42 1.67
CA SER A 7 3.20 -8.40 2.76
C SER A 7 4.42 -8.29 3.67
N CYS A 8 4.28 -8.74 4.92
CA CYS A 8 5.36 -8.83 5.91
C CYS A 8 5.76 -10.30 6.14
N ASP A 9 6.04 -11.01 5.05
CA ASP A 9 6.49 -12.39 5.15
C ASP A 9 7.94 -12.43 5.64
N ASN A 10 8.21 -13.28 6.64
CA ASN A 10 9.56 -13.50 7.20
C ASN A 10 10.29 -12.24 7.71
N GLY A 11 9.54 -11.20 8.11
CA GLY A 11 10.11 -9.94 8.62
C GLY A 11 10.64 -9.00 7.52
N PHE A 12 10.36 -9.29 6.26
CA PHE A 12 10.71 -8.43 5.12
C PHE A 12 9.46 -7.95 4.39
N LEU A 13 9.53 -6.74 3.83
CA LEU A 13 8.47 -6.18 3.01
C LEU A 13 8.58 -6.73 1.59
N HIS A 14 7.56 -7.49 1.16
CA HIS A 14 7.46 -8.02 -0.20
C HIS A 14 6.34 -7.32 -0.96
N LEU A 15 6.65 -6.65 -2.07
CA LEU A 15 5.63 -6.06 -2.93
C LEU A 15 4.81 -7.19 -3.57
N ILE A 16 3.51 -7.24 -3.26
CA ILE A 16 2.61 -8.30 -3.74
C ILE A 16 1.59 -7.78 -4.77
N ALA A 17 1.30 -6.48 -4.77
CA ALA A 17 0.37 -5.88 -5.70
C ALA A 17 0.65 -4.39 -5.92
N GLU A 18 0.25 -3.91 -7.10
CA GLU A 18 0.11 -2.49 -7.40
C GLU A 18 -1.33 -2.25 -7.89
N GLU A 19 -2.00 -1.24 -7.35
CA GLU A 19 -3.40 -0.96 -7.67
C GLU A 19 -3.61 0.54 -7.92
N LYS A 20 -4.36 0.84 -8.98
CA LYS A 20 -4.79 2.20 -9.29
C LYS A 20 -6.22 2.41 -8.83
N GLY A 21 -6.49 3.55 -8.21
CA GLY A 21 -7.83 3.88 -7.74
C GLY A 21 -7.85 5.09 -6.82
N GLU A 22 -9.00 5.29 -6.18
CA GLU A 22 -9.15 6.25 -5.09
C GLU A 22 -8.46 5.73 -3.82
N ILE A 23 -7.97 6.66 -2.98
CA ILE A 23 -7.21 6.29 -1.78
C ILE A 23 -8.07 5.44 -0.83
N GLN A 24 -9.34 5.80 -0.63
CA GLN A 24 -10.24 5.06 0.27
C GLN A 24 -10.49 3.63 -0.22
N GLU A 25 -10.73 3.44 -1.52
CA GLU A 25 -10.93 2.11 -2.10
C GLU A 25 -9.70 1.21 -1.93
N ILE A 26 -8.50 1.75 -2.21
CA ILE A 26 -7.24 1.02 -2.05
C ILE A 26 -7.05 0.63 -0.59
N LEU A 27 -7.24 1.58 0.34
CA LEU A 27 -7.05 1.34 1.77
C LEU A 27 -8.08 0.34 2.33
N GLU A 28 -9.35 0.42 1.94
CA GLU A 28 -10.39 -0.51 2.40
C GLU A 28 -10.16 -1.93 1.88
N LYS A 29 -9.78 -2.07 0.60
CA LYS A 29 -9.52 -3.38 -0.02
C LYS A 29 -8.31 -4.08 0.58
N TRP A 30 -7.26 -3.32 0.87
CA TRP A 30 -5.97 -3.86 1.34
C TRP A 30 -5.72 -3.61 2.83
N LYS A 31 -6.74 -3.24 3.61
CA LYS A 31 -6.62 -2.89 5.04
C LYS A 31 -5.91 -3.93 5.90
N ASP A 32 -5.97 -5.19 5.50
CA ASP A 32 -5.39 -6.33 6.21
C ASP A 32 -3.93 -6.63 5.79
N MET A 33 -3.38 -5.84 4.85
CA MET A 33 -1.99 -5.95 4.42
C MET A 33 -1.06 -5.18 5.34
N CYS A 34 0.21 -5.58 5.34
CA CYS A 34 1.17 -5.06 6.28
C CYS A 34 1.52 -3.59 6.00
N VAL A 35 1.86 -3.27 4.75
CA VAL A 35 2.17 -1.90 4.34
C VAL A 35 1.47 -1.58 3.04
N ILE A 36 0.89 -0.39 2.96
CA ILE A 36 0.34 0.18 1.73
C ILE A 36 1.00 1.54 1.53
N GLU A 37 1.74 1.71 0.45
CA GLU A 37 2.29 3.01 0.06
C GLU A 37 1.44 3.62 -1.05
N ILE A 38 1.00 4.86 -0.89
CA ILE A 38 0.22 5.60 -1.88
C ILE A 38 1.11 6.60 -2.59
N PHE A 39 1.04 6.58 -3.92
CA PHE A 39 1.77 7.46 -4.82
C PHE A 39 0.82 8.28 -5.67
N ASP A 40 1.23 9.51 -5.92
CA ASP A 40 0.67 10.36 -6.96
C ASP A 40 0.99 9.76 -8.34
N GLU A 41 -0.01 9.64 -9.20
CA GLU A 41 0.13 8.94 -10.49
C GLU A 41 0.96 9.74 -11.51
N ASP A 42 0.87 11.07 -11.48
CA ASP A 42 1.52 11.93 -12.46
C ASP A 42 2.99 12.19 -12.09
N THR A 43 3.26 12.40 -10.80
CA THR A 43 4.59 12.75 -10.31
C THR A 43 5.38 11.57 -9.77
N ASN A 44 4.72 10.40 -9.60
CA ASN A 44 5.26 9.23 -8.91
C ASN A 44 5.81 9.54 -7.51
N ARG A 45 5.31 10.62 -6.89
CA ARG A 45 5.72 11.05 -5.56
C ARG A 45 4.93 10.26 -4.52
N ARG A 46 5.62 9.69 -3.53
CA ARG A 46 4.96 9.05 -2.40
C ARG A 46 4.21 10.10 -1.57
N LEU A 47 2.93 9.88 -1.39
CA LEU A 47 2.01 10.74 -0.63
C LEU A 47 1.83 10.25 0.80
N MET A 48 1.69 8.94 0.99
CA MET A 48 1.36 8.34 2.28
C MET A 48 1.88 6.91 2.38
N THR A 49 2.15 6.48 3.62
CA THR A 49 2.39 5.08 3.97
C THR A 49 1.42 4.70 5.09
N TYR A 50 0.64 3.65 4.86
CA TYR A 50 -0.18 3.00 5.87
C TYR A 50 0.54 1.73 6.33
N VAL A 51 0.63 1.54 7.64
CA VAL A 51 1.25 0.35 8.24
C VAL A 51 0.22 -0.28 9.17
N SER A 52 -0.15 -1.53 8.89
CA SER A 52 -1.04 -2.29 9.76
C SER A 52 -0.18 -2.98 10.83
N ASN A 53 -0.41 -2.66 12.10
CA ASN A 53 0.21 -3.33 13.25
C ASN A 53 -0.50 -4.67 13.53
N LEU A 54 -0.66 -5.52 12.51
CA LEU A 54 -0.98 -6.93 12.74
C LEU A 54 0.28 -7.60 13.31
N GLN A 55 0.55 -7.33 14.59
CA GLN A 55 1.45 -8.11 15.45
C GLN A 55 0.73 -9.34 16.00
#